data_AF-A0A2N8S6G0-F1
#
_entry.id   AF-A0A2N8S6G0-F1
#
_cell.length_a   1.000
_cell.length_b   1.000
_cell.length_c   1.000
_cell.angle_alpha   90.00
_cell.angle_beta   90.00
_cell.angle_gamma   90.00
#
_symmetry.space_group_name_H-M   'P 1'
#
loop_
_entity.id
_entity.type
_entity.pdbx_description
1 polymer ?
#
loop_
_entity_poly.entity_id
_entity_poly.type
_entity_poly.pdbx_seq_one_letter_code
_entity_poly.pdbx_strand_id
1 'polypeptide(L)'
;MDKRVFELFNDSPFERDLYEAAVRNLADTENKLRFNNFAYAIRELTRHMLHRLAPSDEVRKCVWWKSEIKGMKKKDDVTRVERAIYATQGGLSNHYMKKKLDLDFNESHAALRDAIEQLSKYTHIEPAVFGLSDGEVTRLAEETTSAVAGLAMAITDCRSAVADRLSGVIEDAAVQRVLETSLPEVDELATHHFVEA
;
A
#
# COMPACT_ATOMS: atom_id res chain seq x y z
N MET A 1 12.78 -9.34 -17.41
CA MET A 1 12.54 -9.24 -15.96
C MET A 1 12.47 -7.77 -15.62
N ASP A 2 11.34 -7.31 -15.10
CA ASP A 2 11.15 -5.89 -14.76
C ASP A 2 11.87 -5.57 -13.45
N LYS A 3 12.92 -4.73 -13.53
CA LYS A 3 13.75 -4.38 -12.37
C LYS A 3 12.95 -3.66 -11.27
N ARG A 4 11.92 -2.89 -11.66
CA ARG A 4 11.07 -2.13 -10.73
C ARG A 4 10.37 -3.07 -9.76
N VAL A 5 9.84 -4.18 -10.27
CA VAL A 5 9.12 -5.19 -9.49
C VAL A 5 10.05 -5.95 -8.55
N PHE A 6 11.28 -6.22 -8.99
CA PHE A 6 12.25 -6.93 -8.17
C PHE A 6 12.70 -6.10 -6.95
N GLU A 7 12.93 -4.80 -7.13
CA GLU A 7 13.33 -3.90 -6.04
C GLU A 7 12.22 -3.75 -4.97
N LEU A 8 10.95 -3.79 -5.39
CA LEU A 8 9.79 -3.71 -4.49
C LEU A 8 9.66 -4.90 -3.53
N PHE A 9 10.24 -6.05 -3.87
CA PHE A 9 10.16 -7.28 -3.09
C PHE A 9 11.47 -7.67 -2.40
N ASN A 10 12.46 -6.76 -2.38
CA ASN A 10 13.79 -7.08 -1.88
C ASN A 10 13.80 -7.49 -0.39
N ASP A 11 12.83 -7.02 0.38
CA ASP A 11 12.69 -7.31 1.81
C ASP A 11 12.17 -8.72 2.12
N SER A 12 11.78 -9.52 1.10
CA SER A 12 11.19 -10.84 1.29
C SER A 12 11.76 -11.85 0.28
N PRO A 13 12.66 -12.76 0.72
CA PRO A 13 13.19 -13.82 -0.14
C PRO A 13 12.09 -14.67 -0.79
N PHE A 14 11.01 -14.96 -0.05
CA PHE A 14 9.87 -15.69 -0.57
C PHE A 14 9.14 -14.95 -1.71
N GLU A 15 8.91 -13.64 -1.57
CA GLU A 15 8.24 -12.84 -2.61
C GLU A 15 9.08 -12.78 -3.89
N ARG A 16 10.42 -12.66 -3.76
CA ARG A 16 11.35 -12.74 -4.88
C ARG A 16 11.31 -14.11 -5.57
N ASP A 17 11.45 -15.19 -4.81
CA ASP A 17 11.46 -16.54 -5.35
C ASP A 17 10.13 -16.86 -6.07
N LEU A 18 9.00 -16.39 -5.51
CA LEU A 18 7.69 -16.53 -6.14
C LEU A 18 7.58 -15.75 -7.46
N TYR A 19 8.09 -14.52 -7.51
CA TYR A 19 8.12 -13.74 -8.76
C TYR A 19 8.99 -14.40 -9.83
N GLU A 20 10.19 -14.87 -9.46
CA GLU A 20 11.07 -15.58 -10.38
C GLU A 20 10.43 -16.86 -10.92
N ALA A 21 9.78 -17.65 -10.05
CA ALA A 21 9.04 -18.84 -10.45
C ALA A 21 7.86 -18.51 -11.38
N ALA A 22 7.14 -17.41 -11.12
CA ALA A 22 6.06 -16.94 -11.99
C ALA A 22 6.59 -16.62 -13.39
N VAL A 23 7.69 -15.85 -13.48
CA VAL A 23 8.32 -15.49 -14.77
C VAL A 23 8.81 -16.72 -15.52
N ARG A 24 9.38 -17.72 -14.83
CA ARG A 24 9.79 -18.99 -15.47
C ARG A 24 8.61 -19.75 -16.07
N ASN A 25 7.41 -19.64 -15.49
CA ASN A 25 6.21 -20.27 -16.04
C ASN A 25 5.90 -19.77 -17.46
N LEU A 26 6.08 -18.48 -17.72
CA LEU A 26 5.86 -17.88 -19.05
C LEU A 26 6.76 -18.45 -20.14
N ALA A 27 7.93 -18.98 -19.77
CA ALA A 27 8.90 -19.56 -20.71
C ALA A 27 8.48 -20.94 -21.25
N ASP A 28 7.52 -21.60 -20.60
CA ASP A 28 6.98 -22.88 -21.05
C ASP A 28 5.96 -22.68 -22.18
N THR A 29 6.46 -22.49 -23.42
CA THR A 29 5.65 -22.17 -24.61
C THR A 29 4.67 -23.27 -25.02
N GLU A 30 4.90 -24.51 -24.59
CA GLU A 30 4.00 -25.63 -24.88
C GLU A 30 2.79 -25.67 -23.93
N ASN A 31 2.91 -24.99 -22.78
CA ASN A 31 1.88 -24.97 -21.76
C ASN A 31 0.83 -23.88 -22.01
N LYS A 32 -0.38 -24.31 -22.41
CA LYS A 32 -1.55 -23.45 -22.64
C LYS A 32 -2.00 -22.65 -21.42
N LEU A 33 -1.55 -23.02 -20.22
CA LEU A 33 -1.88 -22.36 -18.95
C LEU A 33 -0.78 -21.41 -18.45
N ARG A 34 0.33 -21.25 -19.17
CA ARG A 34 1.48 -20.47 -18.69
C ARG A 34 1.12 -19.05 -18.24
N PHE A 35 0.21 -18.38 -18.95
CA PHE A 35 -0.28 -17.06 -18.54
C PHE A 35 -1.19 -17.14 -17.31
N ASN A 36 -2.13 -18.09 -17.24
CA ASN A 36 -3.01 -18.25 -16.08
C ASN A 36 -2.20 -18.55 -14.81
N ASN A 37 -1.19 -19.42 -14.93
CA ASN A 37 -0.29 -19.74 -13.82
C ASN A 37 0.52 -18.52 -13.39
N PHE A 38 1.03 -17.75 -14.36
CA PHE A 38 1.70 -16.47 -14.08
C PHE A 38 0.77 -15.51 -13.35
N ALA A 39 -0.43 -15.25 -13.88
CA ALA A 39 -1.41 -14.35 -13.28
C ALA A 39 -1.81 -14.79 -11.86
N TYR A 40 -1.98 -16.10 -11.65
CA TYR A 40 -2.24 -16.67 -10.33
C TYR A 40 -1.07 -16.40 -9.36
N ALA A 41 0.15 -16.68 -9.78
CA ALA A 41 1.34 -16.44 -8.96
C ALA A 41 1.52 -14.94 -8.62
N ILE A 42 1.26 -14.04 -9.57
CA ILE A 42 1.33 -12.58 -9.34
C ILE A 42 0.23 -12.11 -8.39
N ARG A 43 -0.98 -12.68 -8.47
CA ARG A 43 -2.05 -12.40 -7.51
C ARG A 43 -1.67 -12.83 -6.10
N GLU A 44 -1.06 -14.01 -5.94
CA GLU A 44 -0.58 -14.50 -4.65
C GLU A 44 0.60 -13.66 -4.13
N LEU A 45 1.52 -13.27 -5.00
CA LEU A 45 2.61 -12.35 -4.67
C LEU A 45 2.07 -11.03 -4.10
N THR A 46 1.07 -10.45 -4.77
CA THR A 46 0.39 -9.23 -4.29
C THR A 46 -0.27 -9.45 -2.92
N ARG A 47 -0.87 -10.62 -2.69
CA ARG A 47 -1.44 -10.99 -1.37
C ARG A 47 -0.36 -11.01 -0.29
N HIS A 48 0.78 -11.66 -0.55
CA HIS A 48 1.90 -11.75 0.41
C HIS A 48 2.48 -10.37 0.74
N MET A 49 2.73 -9.54 -0.28
CA MET A 49 3.16 -8.15 -0.10
C MET A 49 2.19 -7.38 0.80
N LEU A 50 0.89 -7.44 0.52
CA LEU A 50 -0.11 -6.73 1.32
C LEU A 50 -0.21 -7.24 2.76
N HIS A 51 0.00 -8.54 3.00
CA HIS A 51 0.08 -9.08 4.37
C HIS A 51 1.27 -8.53 5.14
N ARG A 52 2.43 -8.40 4.48
CA ARG A 52 3.65 -7.84 5.07
C ARG A 52 3.46 -6.35 5.40
N LEU A 53 2.89 -5.58 4.47
CA LEU A 53 2.68 -4.14 4.62
C LEU A 53 1.53 -3.77 5.56
N ALA A 54 0.52 -4.63 5.65
CA ALA A 54 -0.69 -4.40 6.44
C ALA A 54 -1.08 -5.68 7.20
N PRO A 55 -0.37 -6.04 8.29
CA PRO A 55 -0.70 -7.19 9.11
C PRO A 55 -2.12 -7.08 9.67
N SER A 56 -2.85 -8.19 9.72
CA SER A 56 -4.28 -8.17 10.10
C SER A 56 -4.51 -7.57 11.49
N ASP A 57 -3.63 -7.84 12.44
CA ASP A 57 -3.72 -7.31 13.80
C ASP A 57 -3.55 -5.80 13.87
N GLU A 58 -2.78 -5.21 12.96
CA GLU A 58 -2.62 -3.76 12.86
C GLU A 58 -3.81 -3.10 12.17
N VAL A 59 -4.32 -3.71 11.10
CA VAL A 59 -5.53 -3.20 10.41
C VAL A 59 -6.72 -3.20 11.37
N ARG A 60 -6.90 -4.24 12.19
CA ARG A 60 -7.99 -4.34 13.17
C ARG A 60 -7.95 -3.27 14.26
N LYS A 61 -6.80 -2.65 14.53
CA LYS A 61 -6.66 -1.55 15.49
C LYS A 61 -7.08 -0.20 14.91
N CYS A 62 -7.32 -0.12 13.61
CA CYS A 62 -7.60 1.13 12.93
C CYS A 62 -8.99 1.65 13.26
N VAL A 63 -9.10 2.94 13.55
CA VAL A 63 -10.38 3.60 13.88
C VAL A 63 -11.39 3.56 12.74
N TRP A 64 -10.91 3.40 11.50
CA TRP A 64 -11.72 3.32 10.30
C TRP A 64 -12.13 1.89 9.94
N TRP A 65 -11.49 0.87 10.52
CA TRP A 65 -11.80 -0.52 10.20
C TRP A 65 -13.07 -0.96 10.92
N LYS A 66 -13.98 -1.62 10.17
CA LYS A 66 -15.23 -2.16 10.70
C LYS A 66 -15.35 -3.60 10.26
N SER A 67 -15.50 -4.53 11.21
CA SER A 67 -15.77 -5.93 10.89
C SER A 67 -17.12 -6.05 10.19
N GLU A 68 -17.12 -6.31 8.88
CA GLU A 68 -18.36 -6.54 8.12
C GLU A 68 -18.96 -7.94 8.38
N ILE A 69 -18.19 -8.87 8.94
CA ILE A 69 -18.63 -10.26 9.18
C ILE A 69 -19.25 -10.37 10.58
N LYS A 70 -20.57 -10.18 10.67
CA LYS A 70 -21.33 -10.56 11.88
C LYS A 70 -21.29 -12.08 12.06
N GLY A 71 -20.62 -12.56 13.11
CA GLY A 71 -20.81 -13.92 13.62
C GLY A 71 -19.82 -15.00 13.15
N MET A 72 -18.83 -14.69 12.31
CA MET A 72 -17.74 -15.62 11.99
C MET A 72 -16.38 -14.90 12.07
N LYS A 73 -15.65 -15.08 13.17
CA LYS A 73 -14.23 -14.76 13.22
C LYS A 73 -13.48 -15.75 12.33
N LYS A 74 -13.33 -15.44 11.04
CA LYS A 74 -12.31 -16.13 10.22
C LYS A 74 -10.94 -15.74 10.76
N LYS A 75 -9.98 -16.65 10.64
CA LYS A 75 -8.58 -16.43 11.03
C LYS A 75 -7.96 -15.23 10.28
N ASP A 76 -8.50 -14.91 9.10
CA ASP A 76 -8.17 -13.72 8.33
C ASP A 76 -9.43 -13.11 7.67
N ASP A 77 -9.94 -12.06 8.31
CA ASP A 77 -11.17 -11.32 7.94
C ASP A 77 -10.86 -9.97 7.26
N VAL A 78 -9.59 -9.59 7.20
CA VAL A 78 -9.16 -8.36 6.54
C VAL A 78 -8.98 -8.61 5.05
N THR A 79 -9.72 -7.87 4.25
CA THR A 79 -9.73 -7.95 2.78
C THR A 79 -8.45 -7.34 2.17
N ARG A 80 -8.13 -7.73 0.93
CA ARG A 80 -7.00 -7.14 0.17
C ARG A 80 -7.13 -5.62 -0.01
N VAL A 81 -8.37 -5.13 -0.19
CA VAL A 81 -8.64 -3.70 -0.35
C VAL A 81 -8.38 -2.95 0.96
N GLU A 82 -8.84 -3.47 2.10
CA GLU A 82 -8.54 -2.88 3.41
C GLU A 82 -7.04 -2.88 3.71
N ARG A 83 -6.32 -3.94 3.33
CA ARG A 83 -4.85 -3.96 3.43
C ARG A 83 -4.20 -2.90 2.54
N ALA A 84 -4.68 -2.70 1.32
CA ALA A 84 -4.15 -1.68 0.43
C ALA A 84 -4.39 -0.27 1.00
N ILE A 85 -5.59 -0.01 1.55
CA ILE A 85 -5.89 1.24 2.26
C ILE A 85 -4.93 1.44 3.45
N TYR A 86 -4.79 0.44 4.32
CA TYR A 86 -3.83 0.52 5.43
C TYR A 86 -2.39 0.73 4.94
N ALA A 87 -1.97 0.04 3.89
CA ALA A 87 -0.63 0.17 3.34
C ALA A 87 -0.35 1.61 2.90
N THR A 88 -1.36 2.35 2.39
CA THR A 88 -1.24 3.76 1.99
C THR A 88 -1.26 4.76 3.15
N GLN A 89 -2.28 4.72 4.02
CA GLN A 89 -2.53 5.77 5.03
C GLN A 89 -2.36 5.32 6.48
N GLY A 90 -2.00 4.05 6.70
CA GLY A 90 -1.93 3.44 8.02
C GLY A 90 -3.27 3.47 8.76
N GLY A 91 -3.19 3.68 10.08
CA GLY A 91 -4.37 3.76 10.95
C GLY A 91 -5.12 5.09 10.93
N LEU A 92 -4.66 6.07 10.14
CA LEU A 92 -5.27 7.40 10.08
C LEU A 92 -6.61 7.35 9.35
N SER A 93 -7.62 8.04 9.87
CA SER A 93 -8.94 8.10 9.23
C SER A 93 -8.92 9.06 8.04
N ASN A 94 -9.78 8.83 7.04
CA ASN A 94 -9.93 9.75 5.89
C ASN A 94 -10.26 11.19 6.34
N HIS A 95 -10.96 11.35 7.46
CA HIS A 95 -11.21 12.66 8.06
C HIS A 95 -9.91 13.33 8.52
N TYR A 96 -9.04 12.60 9.24
CA TYR A 96 -7.76 13.12 9.68
C TYR A 96 -6.85 13.45 8.49
N MET A 97 -6.76 12.54 7.52
CA MET A 97 -6.01 12.75 6.26
C MET A 97 -6.42 14.06 5.59
N LYS A 98 -7.72 14.26 5.39
CA LYS A 98 -8.23 15.44 4.67
C LYS A 98 -8.17 16.72 5.49
N LYS A 99 -8.42 16.66 6.80
CA LYS A 99 -8.57 17.88 7.64
C LYS A 99 -7.30 18.30 8.35
N LYS A 100 -6.38 17.38 8.61
CA LYS A 100 -5.15 17.65 9.36
C LYS A 100 -3.90 17.55 8.49
N LEU A 101 -3.89 16.65 7.50
CA LEU A 101 -2.74 16.48 6.62
C LEU A 101 -2.91 17.09 5.22
N ASP A 102 -4.12 17.58 4.90
CA ASP A 102 -4.49 18.09 3.57
C ASP A 102 -4.20 17.07 2.44
N LEU A 103 -4.49 15.79 2.72
CA LEU A 103 -4.32 14.68 1.79
C LEU A 103 -5.69 14.04 1.48
N ASP A 104 -5.94 13.75 0.20
CA ASP A 104 -7.11 13.02 -0.27
C ASP A 104 -6.68 11.86 -1.18
N PHE A 105 -6.86 10.64 -0.69
CA PHE A 105 -6.50 9.42 -1.40
C PHE A 105 -7.72 8.66 -1.93
N ASN A 106 -8.92 9.25 -1.96
CA ASN A 106 -10.12 8.53 -2.42
C ASN A 106 -9.96 7.99 -3.86
N GLU A 107 -9.39 8.79 -4.76
CA GLU A 107 -9.09 8.35 -6.14
C GLU A 107 -8.01 7.27 -6.18
N SER A 108 -6.97 7.41 -5.36
CA SER A 108 -5.91 6.41 -5.24
C SER A 108 -6.47 5.08 -4.71
N HIS A 109 -7.32 5.10 -3.68
CA HIS A 109 -7.99 3.91 -3.13
C HIS A 109 -8.90 3.25 -4.15
N ALA A 110 -9.62 4.03 -4.96
CA ALA A 110 -10.43 3.48 -6.06
C ALA A 110 -9.55 2.80 -7.10
N ALA A 111 -8.47 3.45 -7.56
CA ALA A 111 -7.54 2.87 -8.52
C ALA A 111 -6.86 1.58 -7.99
N LEU A 112 -6.51 1.57 -6.70
CA LEU A 112 -5.93 0.41 -6.03
C LEU A 112 -6.91 -0.77 -5.99
N ARG A 113 -8.17 -0.51 -5.64
CA ARG A 113 -9.23 -1.53 -5.66
C ARG A 113 -9.39 -2.10 -7.07
N ASP A 114 -9.51 -1.23 -8.06
CA ASP A 114 -9.73 -1.64 -9.44
C ASP A 114 -8.55 -2.48 -9.95
N ALA A 115 -7.31 -2.12 -9.63
CA ALA A 115 -6.13 -2.90 -9.95
C ALA A 115 -6.17 -4.31 -9.32
N ILE A 116 -6.54 -4.41 -8.03
CA ILE A 116 -6.67 -5.71 -7.33
C ILE A 116 -7.78 -6.59 -7.95
N GLU A 117 -8.87 -5.97 -8.38
CA GLU A 117 -9.97 -6.67 -9.06
C GLU A 117 -9.53 -7.17 -10.45
N GLN A 118 -8.83 -6.34 -11.24
CA GLN A 118 -8.30 -6.75 -12.55
C GLN A 118 -7.35 -7.93 -12.44
N LEU A 119 -6.41 -7.91 -11.47
CA LEU A 119 -5.52 -9.05 -11.21
C LEU A 119 -6.28 -10.34 -10.90
N SER A 120 -7.47 -10.25 -10.32
CA SER A 120 -8.29 -11.42 -10.00
C SER A 120 -8.93 -12.02 -11.25
N LYS A 121 -9.28 -11.20 -12.25
CA LYS A 121 -9.93 -11.66 -13.50
C LYS A 121 -9.03 -12.61 -14.30
N TYR A 122 -7.75 -12.30 -14.44
CA TYR A 122 -6.79 -13.12 -15.21
C TYR A 122 -6.52 -14.51 -14.61
N THR A 123 -6.97 -14.76 -13.38
CA THR A 123 -6.81 -16.06 -12.71
C THR A 123 -7.93 -17.06 -13.00
N HIS A 124 -9.06 -16.60 -13.54
CA HIS A 124 -10.16 -17.48 -13.90
C HIS A 124 -9.90 -18.09 -15.28
N ILE A 125 -9.72 -19.41 -15.33
CA ILE A 125 -9.51 -20.13 -16.59
C ILE A 125 -10.85 -20.17 -17.33
N GLU A 126 -10.94 -19.40 -18.41
CA GLU A 126 -12.08 -19.35 -19.31
C GLU A 126 -11.58 -19.37 -20.78
N PRO A 127 -12.44 -19.68 -21.76
CA PRO A 127 -12.03 -19.78 -23.16
C PRO A 127 -11.29 -18.54 -23.70
N ALA A 128 -11.58 -17.35 -23.17
CA ALA A 128 -10.96 -16.10 -23.58
C ALA A 128 -9.48 -15.96 -23.16
N VAL A 129 -9.02 -16.70 -22.15
CA VAL A 129 -7.65 -16.61 -21.59
C VAL A 129 -6.90 -17.94 -21.62
N PHE A 130 -7.46 -18.98 -22.23
CA PHE A 130 -6.85 -20.30 -22.35
C PHE A 130 -6.13 -20.48 -23.68
N GLY A 131 -4.87 -20.91 -23.66
CA GLY A 131 -4.12 -21.21 -24.89
C GLY A 131 -3.83 -19.98 -25.76
N LEU A 132 -3.60 -18.84 -25.12
CA LEU A 132 -3.27 -17.56 -25.76
C LEU A 132 -2.02 -17.64 -26.64
N SER A 133 -1.97 -16.82 -27.69
CA SER A 133 -0.79 -16.69 -28.54
C SER A 133 0.41 -16.09 -27.79
N ASP A 134 1.64 -16.31 -28.28
CA ASP A 134 2.86 -15.73 -27.69
C ASP A 134 2.78 -14.20 -27.53
N GLY A 135 2.22 -13.51 -28.52
CA GLY A 135 2.03 -12.06 -28.47
C GLY A 135 1.05 -11.63 -27.38
N GLU A 136 -0.06 -12.36 -27.22
CA GLU A 136 -1.05 -12.08 -26.18
C GLU A 136 -0.51 -12.37 -24.77
N VAL A 137 0.21 -13.49 -24.61
CA VAL A 137 0.86 -13.85 -23.34
C VAL A 137 1.86 -12.76 -22.94
N THR A 138 2.69 -12.29 -23.88
CA THR A 138 3.68 -11.24 -23.61
C THR A 138 2.98 -9.94 -23.18
N ARG A 139 2.00 -9.47 -23.97
CA ARG A 139 1.25 -8.25 -23.67
C ARG A 139 0.58 -8.29 -22.30
N LEU A 140 -0.15 -9.37 -22.01
CA LEU A 140 -0.87 -9.49 -20.73
C LEU A 140 0.07 -9.67 -19.55
N ALA A 141 1.23 -10.33 -19.73
CA ALA A 141 2.23 -10.44 -18.69
C ALA A 141 2.87 -9.07 -18.35
N GLU A 142 3.13 -8.24 -19.36
CA GLU A 142 3.62 -6.87 -19.19
C GLU A 142 2.58 -5.97 -18.51
N GLU A 143 1.31 -6.05 -18.92
CA GLU A 143 0.20 -5.32 -18.28
C GLU A 143 0.05 -5.71 -16.81
N THR A 144 0.06 -7.02 -16.52
CA THR A 144 -0.03 -7.56 -15.16
C THR A 144 1.15 -7.13 -14.28
N THR A 145 2.37 -7.20 -14.82
CA THR A 145 3.59 -6.78 -14.11
C THR A 145 3.57 -5.28 -13.83
N SER A 146 3.16 -4.47 -14.82
CA SER A 146 3.05 -3.02 -14.68
C SER A 146 1.98 -2.61 -13.68
N ALA A 147 0.85 -3.32 -13.64
CA ALA A 147 -0.20 -3.07 -12.65
C ALA A 147 0.30 -3.30 -11.21
N VAL A 148 1.06 -4.38 -10.97
CA VAL A 148 1.63 -4.65 -9.65
C VAL A 148 2.73 -3.64 -9.28
N ALA A 149 3.58 -3.26 -10.24
CA ALA A 149 4.58 -2.22 -10.02
C ALA A 149 3.91 -0.89 -9.65
N GLY A 150 2.89 -0.48 -10.41
CA GLY A 150 2.13 0.75 -10.16
C GLY A 150 1.42 0.74 -8.80
N LEU A 151 0.82 -0.40 -8.42
CA LEU A 151 0.25 -0.60 -7.08
C LEU A 151 1.27 -0.34 -5.98
N ALA A 152 2.45 -0.94 -6.06
CA ALA A 152 3.46 -0.83 -5.02
C ALA A 152 4.12 0.57 -4.98
N MET A 153 4.32 1.20 -6.14
CA MET A 153 4.76 2.60 -6.22
C MET A 153 3.72 3.54 -5.59
N ALA A 154 2.44 3.41 -5.94
CA ALA A 154 1.38 4.23 -5.37
C ALA A 154 1.29 4.09 -3.84
N ILE A 155 1.48 2.88 -3.31
CA ILE A 155 1.58 2.66 -1.85
C ILE A 155 2.76 3.44 -1.26
N THR A 156 3.93 3.36 -1.89
CA THR A 156 5.15 4.03 -1.41
C THR A 156 5.02 5.55 -1.44
N ASP A 157 4.45 6.10 -2.52
CA ASP A 157 4.22 7.53 -2.69
C ASP A 157 3.21 8.05 -1.67
N CYS A 158 2.11 7.32 -1.46
CA CYS A 158 1.12 7.67 -0.44
C CYS A 158 1.74 7.69 0.97
N ARG A 159 2.51 6.64 1.32
CA ARG A 159 3.17 6.56 2.63
C ARG A 159 4.16 7.69 2.86
N SER A 160 4.93 8.05 1.83
CA SER A 160 5.89 9.14 1.89
C SER A 160 5.17 10.47 2.10
N ALA A 161 4.11 10.74 1.33
CA ALA A 161 3.28 11.92 1.51
C ALA A 161 2.65 12.01 2.91
N VAL A 162 2.16 10.88 3.46
CA VAL A 162 1.65 10.84 4.84
C VAL A 162 2.76 11.17 5.84
N ALA A 163 3.93 10.55 5.71
CA ALA A 163 5.05 10.76 6.61
C ALA A 163 5.52 12.22 6.60
N ASP A 164 5.69 12.82 5.41
CA ASP A 164 6.13 14.20 5.26
C ASP A 164 5.16 15.19 5.90
N ARG A 165 3.85 15.02 5.64
CA ARG A 165 2.81 15.88 6.23
C ARG A 165 2.71 15.70 7.74
N LEU A 166 2.82 14.46 8.22
CA LEU A 166 2.76 14.18 9.65
C LEU A 166 3.96 14.77 10.40
N SER A 167 5.17 14.65 9.84
CA SER A 167 6.38 15.28 10.39
C SER A 167 6.21 16.78 10.53
N GLY A 168 5.73 17.47 9.49
CA GLY A 168 5.46 18.92 9.56
C GLY A 168 4.46 19.30 10.65
N VAL A 169 3.35 18.56 10.78
CA VAL A 169 2.35 18.82 11.85
C VAL A 169 2.94 18.59 13.26
N ILE A 170 3.80 17.59 13.43
CA ILE A 170 4.46 17.31 14.71
C ILE A 170 5.47 18.42 15.05
N GLU A 171 6.28 18.84 14.07
CA GLU A 171 7.27 19.91 14.23
C GLU A 171 6.60 21.23 14.62
N ASP A 172 5.55 21.63 13.90
CA ASP A 172 4.79 22.85 14.20
C ASP A 172 4.19 22.79 15.62
N ALA A 173 3.58 21.67 15.99
CA ALA A 173 2.99 21.50 17.32
C ALA A 173 4.05 21.50 18.44
N ALA A 174 5.24 20.98 18.18
CA ALA A 174 6.33 20.99 19.14
C ALA A 174 6.89 22.41 19.35
N VAL A 175 7.14 23.13 18.26
CA VAL A 175 7.61 24.53 18.30
C VAL A 175 6.59 25.41 19.02
N GLN A 176 5.30 25.30 18.66
CA GLN A 176 4.24 26.06 19.30
C GLN A 176 4.18 25.77 20.82
N ARG A 177 4.26 24.50 21.22
CA ARG A 177 4.24 24.13 22.64
C ARG A 177 5.44 24.70 23.41
N VAL A 178 6.64 24.67 22.81
CA VAL A 178 7.83 25.25 23.44
C VAL A 178 7.66 26.76 23.62
N LEU A 179 7.19 27.48 22.59
CA LEU A 179 6.94 28.91 22.68
C LEU A 179 5.89 29.25 23.75
N GLU A 180 4.78 28.49 23.78
CA GLU A 180 3.72 28.67 24.78
C GLU A 180 4.18 28.41 26.22
N THR A 181 5.12 27.49 26.42
CA THR A 181 5.60 27.12 27.76
C THR A 181 6.76 28.01 28.23
N SER A 182 7.69 28.35 27.32
CA SER A 182 8.89 29.10 27.68
C SER A 182 8.68 30.61 27.80
N LEU A 183 7.74 31.21 27.07
CA LEU A 183 7.47 32.65 27.19
C LEU A 183 6.99 33.05 28.59
N PRO A 184 6.01 32.35 29.20
CA PRO A 184 5.61 32.63 30.59
C PRO A 184 6.73 32.36 31.60
N GLU A 185 7.50 31.29 31.43
CA GLU A 185 8.61 30.94 32.33
C GLU A 185 9.73 31.98 32.29
N VAL A 186 10.05 32.52 31.10
CA VAL A 186 11.01 33.62 30.96
C VAL A 186 10.47 34.90 31.59
N ASP A 187 9.20 35.24 31.39
CA ASP A 187 8.59 36.41 32.03
C ASP A 187 8.52 36.29 33.56
N GLU A 188 8.28 35.08 34.09
CA GLU A 188 8.32 34.81 35.54
C GLU A 188 9.74 34.91 36.13
N LEU A 189 10.77 34.50 35.37
CA LEU A 189 12.17 34.61 35.78
C LEU A 189 12.77 36.01 35.58
N ALA A 190 12.28 36.76 34.61
CA ALA A 190 12.75 38.10 34.24
C ALA A 190 11.95 39.23 34.90
N THR A 191 11.65 39.11 36.19
CA THR A 191 10.93 40.15 36.97
C THR A 191 11.68 41.50 37.10
N HIS A 192 12.92 41.60 36.61
CA HIS A 192 13.77 42.79 36.73
C HIS A 192 14.61 43.16 35.49
N HIS A 193 14.03 43.11 34.28
CA HIS A 193 14.68 43.72 33.11
C HIS A 193 13.88 44.89 32.54
N PHE A 194 14.55 46.06 32.46
CA PHE A 194 14.12 47.21 31.66
C PHE A 194 14.93 47.20 30.35
N VAL A 195 14.25 47.43 29.23
CA VAL A 195 14.93 47.79 27.98
C VAL A 195 15.16 49.30 28.04
N GLU A 196 16.42 49.73 28.17
CA GLU A 196 16.79 51.13 28.00
C GLU A 196 16.56 51.53 26.54
N ALA A 197 15.80 52.62 26.36
CA ALA A 197 15.46 53.19 25.05
C ALA A 197 16.61 54.01 24.46
#